data_AF-A0A933KS32-F1
#
_entry.id   AF-A0A933KS32-F1
#
_cell.length_a   1.000
_cell.length_b   1.000
_cell.length_c   1.000
_cell.angle_alpha   90.00
_cell.angle_beta   90.00
_cell.angle_gamma   90.00
#
_symmetry.space_group_name_H-M   'P 1'
#
loop_
_entity.id
_entity.type
_entity.pdbx_description
1 polymer ?
#
loop_
_entity_poly.entity_id
_entity_poly.type
_entity_poly.pdbx_seq_one_letter_code
_entity_poly.pdbx_strand_id
1 'polypeptide(L)' 'MPSTSDAFRTTLDLFETGLDLVRQNLRRDHPQASEEDIDRRLREWLRQRPGAESGDSPGRPVDVSARFV' A
#
# COMPACT_ATOMS: atom_id res chain seq x y z
N MET A 1 7.78 -22.34 -14.65
CA MET A 1 8.05 -21.23 -13.72
C MET A 1 7.70 -19.95 -14.44
N PRO A 2 6.87 -19.05 -13.87
CA PRO A 2 6.62 -17.74 -14.46
C PRO A 2 7.95 -17.00 -14.62
N SER A 3 8.08 -16.17 -15.68
CA SER A 3 9.25 -15.31 -15.80
C SER A 3 9.23 -14.25 -14.69
N THR A 4 10.37 -13.63 -14.41
CA THR A 4 10.45 -12.48 -13.50
C THR A 4 9.52 -11.35 -13.92
N SER A 5 9.31 -11.15 -15.22
CA SER A 5 8.39 -10.14 -15.76
C SER A 5 6.93 -10.47 -15.43
N ASP A 6 6.54 -11.74 -15.56
CA ASP A 6 5.17 -12.17 -15.27
C ASP A 6 4.89 -12.12 -13.76
N ALA A 7 5.88 -12.51 -12.95
CA ALA A 7 5.80 -12.39 -11.49
C ALA A 7 5.69 -10.93 -11.05
N PHE A 8 6.43 -10.02 -11.70
CA PHE A 8 6.37 -8.60 -11.39
C PHE A 8 5.01 -8.00 -11.76
N ARG A 9 4.47 -8.30 -12.95
CA ARG A 9 3.11 -7.87 -13.34
C ARG A 9 2.07 -8.35 -12.35
N THR A 10 2.12 -9.63 -12.00
CA THR A 10 1.21 -10.22 -11.00
C THR A 10 1.30 -9.50 -9.65
N THR A 11 2.50 -9.07 -9.25
CA THR A 11 2.70 -8.32 -8.00
C THR A 11 2.01 -6.95 -8.05
N LEU A 12 2.13 -6.24 -9.18
CA LEU A 12 1.45 -4.95 -9.37
C LEU A 12 -0.08 -5.11 -9.39
N ASP A 13 -0.59 -6.11 -10.11
CA ASP A 13 -2.02 -6.40 -10.19
C ASP A 13 -2.60 -6.71 -8.80
N LEU A 14 -1.88 -7.51 -8.01
CA LEU A 14 -2.27 -7.82 -6.62
C LEU A 14 -2.21 -6.60 -5.71
N PHE A 15 -1.22 -5.72 -5.91
CA PHE A 15 -1.12 -4.47 -5.16
C PHE A 15 -2.34 -3.56 -5.44
N GLU A 16 -2.68 -3.34 -6.71
CA GLU A 16 -3.85 -2.55 -7.11
C GLU A 16 -5.15 -3.15 -6.56
N THR A 17 -5.32 -4.46 -6.70
CA THR A 17 -6.48 -5.20 -6.14
C THR A 17 -6.58 -5.00 -4.62
N GLY A 18 -5.44 -5.01 -3.92
CA GLY A 18 -5.37 -4.74 -2.48
C GLY A 18 -5.82 -3.33 -2.12
N LEU A 19 -5.46 -2.31 -2.93
CA LEU A 19 -5.92 -0.94 -2.71
C LEU A 19 -7.43 -0.81 -2.86
N ASP A 20 -8.03 -1.52 -3.83
CA ASP A 20 -9.48 -1.50 -4.03
C ASP A 20 -10.23 -2.15 -2.86
N LEU A 21 -9.70 -3.25 -2.32
CA LEU A 21 -10.23 -3.88 -1.11
C LEU A 21 -10.18 -2.94 0.10
N VAL A 22 -9.06 -2.25 0.32
CA VAL A 22 -8.92 -1.28 1.42
C VAL A 22 -9.86 -0.10 1.22
N ARG A 23 -9.99 0.42 -0.01
CA ARG A 23 -10.94 1.48 -0.33
C ARG A 23 -12.38 1.07 -0.01
N GLN A 24 -12.78 -0.16 -0.36
CA GLN A 24 -14.12 -0.67 -0.02
C GLN A 24 -14.32 -0.84 1.49
N ASN A 25 -13.31 -1.31 2.22
CA ASN A 25 -13.37 -1.37 3.68
C ASN A 25 -13.55 0.02 4.30
N LEU A 26 -12.81 1.03 3.82
CA LEU A 26 -12.94 2.41 4.29
C LEU A 26 -14.35 2.97 4.02
N ARG A 27 -14.95 2.68 2.86
CA ARG A 27 -16.33 3.07 2.57
C ARG A 27 -17.33 2.41 3.51
N ARG A 28 -17.13 1.12 3.83
CA ARG A 28 -17.97 0.38 4.77
C ARG A 28 -17.87 0.94 6.20
N ASP A 29 -16.66 1.29 6.63
CA ASP A 29 -16.41 1.83 7.99
C ASP A 29 -16.77 3.32 8.11
N HIS A 30 -16.85 4.05 6.99
CA HIS A 30 -17.17 5.48 6.92
C HIS A 30 -18.22 5.79 5.84
N PRO A 31 -19.49 5.37 6.03
CA PRO A 31 -20.52 5.45 4.99
C PRO A 31 -20.91 6.87 4.56
N GLN A 32 -20.54 7.89 5.34
CA GLN A 32 -20.80 9.31 5.02
C GLN A 32 -19.58 10.07 4.51
N ALA A 33 -18.41 9.40 4.40
CA ALA A 33 -17.22 10.06 3.88
C ALA A 33 -17.38 10.37 2.39
N SER A 34 -16.86 11.53 1.97
CA SER A 34 -16.72 11.82 0.53
C SER A 34 -15.60 10.96 -0.08
N GLU A 35 -15.57 10.88 -1.40
CA GLU A 35 -14.51 10.16 -2.11
C GLU A 35 -13.12 10.76 -1.84
N GLU A 36 -13.00 12.08 -1.73
CA GLU A 36 -11.75 12.75 -1.37
C GLU A 36 -11.27 12.36 0.04
N ASP A 37 -12.21 12.19 0.98
CA ASP A 37 -11.91 11.74 2.33
C ASP A 37 -11.49 10.27 2.38
N ILE A 38 -12.12 9.42 1.58
CA ILE A 38 -11.71 8.02 1.42
C ILE A 38 -10.30 7.93 0.85
N ASP A 39 -9.99 8.71 -0.19
CA ASP A 39 -8.66 8.76 -0.80
C ASP A 39 -7.59 9.26 0.18
N ARG A 40 -7.91 10.29 0.97
CA ARG A 40 -7.03 10.78 2.04
C ARG A 40 -6.75 9.70 3.08
N ARG A 41 -7.76 8.97 3.52
CA ARG A 41 -7.62 7.87 4.48
C ARG A 41 -6.83 6.69 3.90
N LEU A 42 -7.03 6.37 2.62
CA LEU A 42 -6.26 5.33 1.94
C LEU A 42 -4.76 5.68 1.89
N ARG A 43 -4.42 6.94 1.59
CA ARG A 43 -3.02 7.44 1.63
C ARG A 43 -2.42 7.42 3.04
N GLU A 44 -3.21 7.65 4.07
CA GLU A 44 -2.76 7.51 5.47
C GLU A 44 -2.52 6.04 5.81
N TRP A 45 -3.46 5.17 5.46
CA TRP A 45 -3.34 3.73 5.67
C TRP A 45 -2.10 3.15 4.98
N LEU A 46 -1.79 3.58 3.75
CA LEU A 46 -0.59 3.16 3.03
C LEU A 46 0.73 3.56 3.71
N ARG A 47 0.74 4.67 4.46
CA ARG A 47 1.93 5.14 5.18
C ARG A 47 2.13 4.40 6.49
N GLN A 48 1.04 4.15 7.22
CA GLN A 48 1.11 3.53 8.54
C GLN A 48 1.09 2.00 8.49
N ARG A 49 0.34 1.42 7.53
CA ARG A 49 0.01 -0.01 7.36
C ARG A 49 -0.04 -0.75 8.72
N PRO A 50 -1.12 -0.58 9.50
CA PRO A 50 -1.24 -1.18 10.83
C PRO A 50 -0.95 -2.69 10.80
N GLY A 51 -0.05 -3.16 11.66
CA GLY A 51 0.46 -4.53 11.68
C GLY A 51 1.67 -4.81 10.78
N ALA A 52 2.10 -3.83 9.97
CA ALA A 52 3.28 -3.89 9.11
C ALA A 52 4.11 -2.60 9.22
N GLU A 53 4.18 -2.02 10.43
CA GLU A 53 4.86 -0.75 10.70
C GLU A 53 6.37 -0.82 10.40
N SER A 54 6.95 -2.01 10.48
CA SER A 54 8.36 -2.29 10.17
C SER A 54 8.59 -2.78 8.73
N GLY A 55 7.54 -2.77 7.89
CA GLY A 55 7.58 -3.33 6.54
C GLY A 55 7.33 -4.85 6.50
N ASP A 56 7.37 -5.38 5.28
CA ASP A 56 6.96 -6.77 4.99
C ASP A 56 8.09 -7.80 5.18
N SER A 57 9.30 -7.33 5.56
CA SER A 57 10.48 -8.17 5.75
C SER A 57 11.42 -7.53 6.77
N PRO A 58 12.19 -8.32 7.55
CA PRO A 58 13.21 -7.78 8.45
C PRO A 58 14.22 -6.90 7.70
N GLY A 59 14.49 -5.71 8.22
CA GLY A 59 15.43 -4.76 7.64
C GLY A 59 15.65 -3.55 8.53
N ARG A 60 16.65 -2.72 8.17
CA ARG A 60 16.83 -1.40 8.77
C ARG A 60 16.36 -0.34 7.77
N PRO A 61 15.58 0.67 8.19
CA PRO A 61 15.27 1.82 7.35
C PRO A 61 16.58 2.42 6.84
N VAL A 62 16.66 2.68 5.55
CA VAL A 62 17.83 3.33 4.94
C VAL A 62 17.38 4.66 4.37
N ASP A 63 18.03 5.74 4.77
CA ASP A 63 17.85 7.02 4.12
C ASP A 63 18.52 6.96 2.74
N VAL A 64 17.69 6.85 1.70
CA VAL A 64 18.15 6.84 0.30
C VAL A 64 18.68 8.20 -0.13
N SER A 65 18.24 9.30 0.50
CA SER A 65 18.72 10.64 0.17
C SER A 65 20.16 10.86 0.64
N ALA A 66 20.53 10.30 1.79
CA ALA A 66 21.90 10.34 2.32
C ALA A 66 22.89 9.48 1.52
N ARG A 67 22.42 8.60 0.64
CA ARG A 67 23.24 7.59 -0.05
C ARG A 67 23.68 7.99 -1.46
N PHE A 68 23.12 9.07 -2.02
CA PHE A 68 23.39 9.55 -3.37
C PHE A 68 23.83 11.03 -3.42
N VAL A 69 24.41 11.53 -2.33
CA VAL A 69 25.14 12.82 -2.27
C VAL A 69 26.63 12.55 -2.29
#